data_AF-A0AAV5BLN1-F1
#
_entry.id   AF-A0AAV5BLN1-F1
#
_cell.length_a   1.000
_cell.length_b   1.000
_cell.length_c   1.000
_cell.angle_alpha   90.00
_cell.angle_beta   90.00
_cell.angle_gamma   90.00
#
_symmetry.space_group_name_H-M   'P 1'
#
loop_
_entity.id
_entity.type
_entity.pdbx_description
1 polymer ?
#
loop_
_entity_poly.entity_id
_entity_poly.type
_entity_poly.pdbx_seq_one_letter_code
_entity_poly.pdbx_strand_id
1 'polypeptide(L)'
;MRHWIKGPKVGTSETLADLPGYPDNVRQDGRGGYWVASHREKMELPFGPDSHLLAVRINGDGKVVQVMRGPKSVRPTEIMERENGELYMGSVELPYVAVVNA
;
A
#
# COMPACT_ATOMS: atom_id res chain seq x y z
N MET A 1 1.34 7.38 9.93
CA MET A 1 2.36 7.85 10.90
C MET A 1 3.68 7.17 10.60
N ARG A 2 4.81 7.81 10.89
CA ARG A 2 6.15 7.20 10.98
C ARG A 2 6.59 7.22 12.43
N HIS A 3 6.99 6.06 12.95
CA HIS A 3 7.55 5.91 14.28
C HIS A 3 9.05 5.58 14.18
N TRP A 4 9.88 6.25 14.97
CA TRP A 4 11.33 6.14 14.90
C TRP A 4 11.86 5.10 15.89
N ILE A 5 12.47 4.02 15.39
CA ILE A 5 12.99 2.92 16.22
C ILE A 5 14.47 3.14 16.60
N LYS A 6 15.23 3.92 15.82
CA LYS A 6 16.65 4.26 16.06
C LYS A 6 16.97 5.68 15.56
N GLY A 7 18.10 6.21 16.02
CA GLY A 7 18.62 7.53 15.62
C GLY A 7 18.14 8.69 16.50
N PRO A 8 18.43 9.95 16.11
CA PRO A 8 18.18 11.13 16.95
C PRO A 8 16.72 11.37 17.34
N LYS A 9 15.76 10.82 16.57
CA LYS A 9 14.32 10.95 16.79
C LYS A 9 13.69 9.72 17.47
N VAL A 10 14.48 8.77 17.98
CA VAL A 10 13.97 7.51 18.54
C VAL A 10 12.82 7.72 19.55
N GLY A 11 11.79 6.88 19.47
CA GLY A 11 10.61 6.94 20.33
C GLY A 11 9.57 8.01 19.92
N THR A 12 9.91 8.91 18.99
CA THR A 12 8.96 9.91 18.48
C THR A 12 8.16 9.37 17.30
N SER A 13 7.02 10.02 17.05
CA SER A 13 6.15 9.74 15.91
C SER A 13 5.78 11.04 15.20
N GLU A 14 5.72 11.00 13.88
CA GLU A 14 5.24 12.11 13.06
C GLU A 14 4.32 11.61 11.94
N THR A 15 3.49 12.49 11.38
CA THR A 15 2.67 12.12 10.22
C THR A 15 3.59 11.82 9.04
N LEU A 16 3.38 10.66 8.40
CA LEU A 16 4.08 10.30 7.17
C LEU A 16 3.22 10.62 5.96
N ALA A 17 1.99 10.09 5.94
CA ALA A 17 0.99 10.30 4.92
C ALA A 17 -0.40 10.14 5.55
N ASP A 18 -1.40 10.81 4.98
CA ASP A 18 -2.81 10.53 5.26
C ASP A 18 -3.32 9.53 4.21
N LEU A 19 -3.64 8.32 4.65
CA LEU A 19 -3.98 7.20 3.78
C LEU A 19 -5.49 6.93 3.80
N PRO A 20 -6.10 6.54 2.66
CA PRO A 20 -7.52 6.21 2.57
C PRO A 20 -7.90 4.89 3.28
N GLY A 21 -6.92 4.04 3.61
CA GLY A 21 -7.11 2.76 4.27
C GLY A 21 -6.07 2.50 5.37
N TYR A 22 -6.12 1.31 5.96
CA TYR A 22 -5.10 0.88 6.92
C TYR A 22 -3.87 0.36 6.18
N PRO A 23 -2.67 0.89 6.48
CA PRO A 23 -1.44 0.39 5.87
C PRO A 23 -1.09 -0.99 6.43
N ASP A 24 -0.62 -1.87 5.56
CA ASP A 24 0.06 -3.12 5.92
C ASP A 24 1.57 -2.93 5.70
N ASN A 25 2.20 -3.61 4.73
CA ASN A 25 3.61 -3.40 4.41
C ASN A 25 3.88 -2.17 3.52
N VAL A 26 5.11 -1.65 3.63
CA VAL A 26 5.63 -0.53 2.85
C VAL A 26 6.88 -0.94 2.08
N ARG A 27 6.97 -0.55 0.80
CA ARG A 27 8.12 -0.80 -0.09
C ARG A 27 8.51 0.45 -0.83
N GLN A 28 9.79 0.60 -1.15
CA GLN A 28 10.24 1.71 -2.00
C GLN A 28 9.69 1.55 -3.41
N ASP A 29 9.37 2.65 -4.05
CA ASP A 29 8.85 2.68 -5.44
C ASP A 29 9.96 2.89 -6.49
N GLY A 30 11.23 2.93 -6.07
CA GLY A 30 12.39 3.21 -6.94
C GLY A 30 12.53 4.67 -7.38
N ARG A 31 11.62 5.57 -6.97
CA ARG A 31 11.54 6.98 -7.41
C ARG A 31 11.53 7.96 -6.23
N GLY A 32 11.99 7.52 -5.06
CA GLY A 32 12.03 8.31 -3.83
C GLY A 32 10.72 8.35 -3.06
N GLY A 33 9.72 7.57 -3.48
CA GLY A 33 8.46 7.36 -2.78
C GLY A 33 8.32 5.92 -2.27
N TYR A 34 7.07 5.57 -1.94
CA TYR A 34 6.73 4.26 -1.41
C TYR A 34 5.42 3.73 -1.99
N TRP A 35 5.37 2.43 -2.19
CA TRP A 35 4.14 1.67 -2.23
C TRP A 35 3.76 1.22 -0.82
N VAL A 36 2.47 1.29 -0.53
CA VAL A 36 1.87 0.82 0.73
C VAL A 36 0.76 -0.14 0.37
N ALA A 37 0.90 -1.41 0.74
CA ALA A 37 -0.16 -2.40 0.59
C ALA A 37 -1.29 -2.09 1.58
N SER A 38 -2.52 -2.39 1.18
CA SER A 38 -3.68 -2.27 2.06
C SER A 38 -4.62 -3.44 1.82
N HIS A 39 -4.92 -4.17 2.89
CA HIS A 39 -5.86 -5.28 2.87
C HIS A 39 -7.26 -4.91 3.39
N ARG A 40 -7.44 -3.68 3.89
CA ARG A 40 -8.68 -3.18 4.51
C ARG A 40 -8.86 -1.67 4.35
N GLU A 41 -10.05 -1.29 3.91
CA GLU A 41 -10.48 0.12 3.90
C GLU A 41 -10.99 0.57 5.27
N LYS A 42 -10.96 1.89 5.50
CA LYS A 42 -11.56 2.50 6.71
C LYS A 42 -13.08 2.30 6.74
N MET A 43 -13.73 2.11 5.58
CA MET A 43 -15.17 1.84 5.45
C MET A 43 -15.42 0.79 4.37
N GLU A 44 -15.49 -0.49 4.73
CA GLU A 44 -16.07 -1.51 3.84
C GLU A 44 -17.59 -1.51 4.01
N LEU A 45 -18.33 -1.02 3.01
CA LEU A 45 -19.78 -1.13 3.01
C LEU A 45 -20.22 -2.56 2.65
N PRO A 46 -21.26 -3.11 3.30
CA PRO A 46 -21.83 -4.42 2.94
C PRO A 46 -22.43 -4.41 1.53
N PHE A 47 -22.74 -3.24 1.00
CA PHE A 47 -23.30 -3.03 -0.34
C PHE A 47 -22.42 -2.05 -1.11
N GLY A 48 -21.98 -2.41 -2.31
CA GLY A 48 -21.12 -1.57 -3.14
C GLY A 48 -20.43 -2.35 -4.26
N PRO A 49 -19.62 -1.68 -5.10
CA PRO A 49 -18.82 -2.34 -6.12
C PRO A 49 -17.94 -3.43 -5.50
N ASP A 50 -17.73 -4.54 -6.21
CA ASP A 50 -16.82 -5.60 -5.78
C ASP A 50 -15.36 -5.19 -5.97
N SER A 51 -14.98 -4.06 -5.37
CA SER A 51 -13.64 -3.51 -5.42
C SER A 51 -13.25 -2.91 -4.09
N HIS A 52 -12.00 -3.08 -3.70
CA HIS A 52 -11.43 -2.42 -2.53
C HIS A 52 -10.00 -1.92 -2.81
N LEU A 53 -9.46 -1.17 -1.87
CA LEU A 53 -8.11 -0.64 -1.89
C LEU A 53 -7.11 -1.80 -1.82
N LEU A 54 -6.23 -1.88 -2.82
CA LEU A 54 -5.13 -2.84 -2.86
C LEU A 54 -3.82 -2.19 -2.41
N ALA A 55 -3.54 -1.00 -2.92
CA ALA A 55 -2.30 -0.30 -2.62
C ALA A 55 -2.43 1.20 -2.86
N VAL A 56 -1.54 1.94 -2.21
CA VAL A 56 -1.38 3.38 -2.38
C VAL A 56 0.08 3.67 -2.66
N ARG A 57 0.36 4.52 -3.64
CA ARG A 57 1.69 5.10 -3.84
C ARG A 57 1.73 6.48 -3.23
N ILE A 58 2.72 6.71 -2.38
CA ILE A 58 3.04 8.02 -1.82
C ILE A 58 4.40 8.50 -2.32
N ASN A 59 4.56 9.80 -2.55
CA ASN A 59 5.86 10.37 -2.88
C ASN A 59 6.71 10.63 -1.61
N GLY A 60 7.92 11.16 -1.79
CA GLY A 60 8.84 11.47 -0.68
C GLY A 60 8.30 12.49 0.34
N ASP A 61 7.33 13.32 -0.05
CA ASP A 61 6.66 14.29 0.82
C ASP A 61 5.44 13.68 1.55
N GLY A 62 5.14 12.41 1.32
CA GLY A 62 3.99 11.74 1.92
C GLY A 62 2.65 12.03 1.24
N LYS A 63 2.65 12.65 0.05
CA LYS A 63 1.44 12.86 -0.73
C LYS A 63 1.07 11.59 -1.49
N VAL A 64 -0.20 11.22 -1.46
CA VAL A 64 -0.75 10.15 -2.30
C VAL A 64 -0.69 10.59 -3.76
N VAL A 65 0.04 9.83 -4.57
CA VAL A 65 0.18 10.07 -6.02
C VAL A 65 -0.51 9.00 -6.87
N GLN A 66 -0.83 7.85 -6.28
CA GLN A 66 -1.59 6.79 -6.96
C GLN A 66 -2.41 6.00 -5.95
N VAL A 67 -3.62 5.63 -6.34
CA VAL A 67 -4.49 4.71 -5.59
C VAL A 67 -4.83 3.55 -6.50
N MET A 68 -4.59 2.34 -6.04
CA MET A 68 -4.94 1.12 -6.76
C MET A 68 -6.11 0.42 -6.07
N ARG A 69 -7.15 0.16 -6.84
CA ARG A 69 -8.30 -0.65 -6.43
C ARG A 69 -8.38 -1.90 -7.29
N GLY A 70 -8.93 -2.97 -6.73
CA GLY A 70 -9.14 -4.22 -7.43
C GLY A 70 -10.13 -5.12 -6.69
N PRO A 71 -10.35 -6.35 -7.17
CA PRO A 71 -11.42 -7.22 -6.67
C PRO A 71 -11.18 -7.66 -5.22
N LYS A 72 -12.27 -7.88 -4.47
CA LYS A 72 -12.20 -8.26 -3.04
C LYS A 72 -11.54 -9.63 -2.78
N SER A 73 -11.37 -10.45 -3.82
CA SER A 73 -10.63 -11.71 -3.76
C SER A 73 -9.12 -11.53 -3.63
N VAL A 74 -8.61 -10.30 -3.77
CA VAL A 74 -7.19 -9.99 -3.63
C VAL A 74 -7.03 -9.16 -2.36
N ARG A 75 -6.43 -9.71 -1.31
CA ARG A 75 -6.13 -8.97 -0.07
C ARG A 75 -4.63 -8.84 0.09
N PRO A 76 -4.01 -7.82 -0.54
CA PRO A 76 -2.57 -7.71 -0.60
C PRO A 76 -2.00 -7.30 0.75
N THR A 77 -0.98 -8.02 1.20
CA THR A 77 -0.19 -7.65 2.37
C THR A 77 1.17 -7.10 1.95
N GLU A 78 1.59 -7.32 0.70
CA GLU A 78 2.88 -6.91 0.15
C GLU A 78 2.71 -6.45 -1.30
N ILE A 79 3.54 -5.49 -1.73
CA ILE A 79 3.56 -4.98 -3.10
C ILE A 79 4.98 -4.58 -3.51
N MET A 80 5.41 -4.98 -4.69
CA MET A 80 6.73 -4.65 -5.24
C MET A 80 6.63 -4.22 -6.70
N GLU A 81 7.18 -3.04 -7.02
CA GLU A 81 7.39 -2.56 -8.39
C GLU A 81 8.73 -3.09 -8.91
N ARG A 82 8.73 -3.70 -10.10
CA ARG A 82 9.95 -4.09 -10.83
C ARG A 82 10.38 -2.99 -11.79
N GLU A 83 11.62 -3.07 -12.28
CA GLU A 83 12.20 -2.10 -13.21
C GLU A 83 11.40 -1.93 -14.52
N ASN A 84 10.72 -2.99 -14.95
CA ASN A 84 9.83 -2.97 -16.12
C ASN A 84 8.44 -2.34 -15.84
N GLY A 85 8.20 -1.83 -14.64
CA GLY A 85 6.93 -1.21 -14.22
C GLY A 85 5.87 -2.19 -13.73
N GLU A 86 6.11 -3.52 -13.81
CA GLU A 86 5.17 -4.50 -13.29
C GLU A 86 5.11 -4.47 -11.76
N LEU A 87 3.90 -4.61 -11.22
CA LEU A 87 3.66 -4.73 -9.79
C LEU A 87 3.33 -6.17 -9.42
N TYR A 88 3.99 -6.69 -8.39
CA TYR A 88 3.78 -8.02 -7.86
C TYR A 88 3.25 -7.92 -6.43
N MET A 89 2.21 -8.69 -6.10
CA MET A 89 1.57 -8.65 -4.80
C MET A 89 1.41 -10.03 -4.18
N GLY A 90 1.78 -10.13 -2.91
CA GLY A 90 1.39 -11.26 -2.05
C GLY A 90 0.02 -10.99 -1.44
N SER A 91 -0.86 -11.98 -1.45
CA SER A 91 -2.23 -11.90 -0.91
C SER A 91 -2.48 -13.03 0.07
N VAL A 92 -3.25 -12.76 1.13
CA VAL A 92 -3.69 -13.80 2.08
C VAL A 92 -4.89 -14.62 1.57
N GLU A 93 -5.56 -14.18 0.51
CA GLU A 93 -6.72 -14.85 -0.09
C GLU A 93 -6.38 -15.62 -1.38
N LEU A 94 -5.23 -15.32 -2.00
CA LEU A 94 -4.82 -15.99 -3.24
C LEU A 94 -3.78 -17.08 -2.94
N PRO A 95 -3.89 -18.26 -3.56
CA PRO A 95 -2.84 -19.28 -3.51
C PRO A 95 -1.68 -18.99 -4.50
N TYR A 96 -1.65 -17.81 -5.13
CA TYR A 96 -0.67 -17.39 -6.13
C TYR A 96 -0.40 -15.89 -6.05
N VAL A 97 0.67 -15.44 -6.73
CA VAL A 97 1.06 -14.02 -6.79
C VAL A 97 0.15 -13.26 -7.76
N ALA A 98 -0.38 -12.12 -7.31
CA ALA A 98 -1.10 -11.21 -8.20
C ALA A 98 -0.10 -10.31 -8.94
N VAL A 99 -0.31 -10.11 -10.24
CA VAL A 99 0.54 -9.27 -11.09
C VAL A 99 -0.32 -8.19 -11.75
N VAL A 100 0.16 -6.95 -11.72
CA VAL A 100 -0.44 -5.83 -12.44
C VAL A 100 0.60 -5.29 -13.43
N ASN A 101 0.23 -5.29 -14.71
CA ASN A 101 1.02 -4.63 -15.75
C ASN A 101 0.66 -3.14 -15.75
N ALA A 102 1.67 -2.28 -15.61
CA ALA A 102 1.53 -0.84 -15.69
C ALA A 102 1.46 -0.36 -17.14
#